data_AF-A0A7S2FW19-F1
#
_entry.id   AF-A0A7S2FW19-F1
#
_cell.length_a   1.000
_cell.length_b   1.000
_cell.length_c   1.000
_cell.angle_alpha   90.00
_cell.angle_beta   90.00
_cell.angle_gamma   90.00
#
_symmetry.space_group_name_H-M   'P 1'
#
loop_
_entity.id
_entity.type
_entity.pdbx_description
1 polymer ?
#
loop_
_entity_poly.entity_id
_entity_poly.type
_entity_poly.pdbx_seq_one_letter_code
_entity_poly.pdbx_strand_id
1 'polypeptide(L)'
;TLEQVLSRRRKMLLDMADGIEIELKRMPADMLKPDLVQPAIKMLRASLNYGALCYPPEWFNDDDNFSLVLNMTLYLQRILVRDIGRLHAALQKNVLDLKGWTPLGPSRIMLLAGWIGCRPVVKAASKRADDSGEKVKEVLIDLRDAQLSDKDGIALAGLLRRQTHIAVDVRGNESLGEAGTNALVNFMLENYARADRPRRTCLGVKSDSLTLSVPIEGIPHYELRIIAAELVSGIFAEGIAGSMGGKSTVLVLNRVSTAFRVDWLPLIWAARNNHMQFANILLTFINELEAATTYGLKIDVNKAEV
;
A
#
# COMPACT_ATOMS: atom_id res chain seq x y z
N THR A 1 -4.45 -34.75 -19.37
CA THR A 1 -3.50 -34.78 -18.22
C THR A 1 -3.61 -33.50 -17.43
N LEU A 2 -3.14 -33.46 -16.18
CA LEU A 2 -3.14 -32.26 -15.34
C LEU A 2 -2.44 -31.07 -16.04
N GLU A 3 -1.29 -31.32 -16.67
CA GLU A 3 -0.56 -30.32 -17.46
C GLU A 3 -1.40 -29.67 -18.56
N GLN A 4 -2.26 -30.45 -19.23
CA GLN A 4 -3.18 -29.90 -20.24
C GLN A 4 -4.24 -28.98 -19.63
N VAL A 5 -4.71 -29.25 -18.41
CA VAL A 5 -5.68 -28.39 -17.71
C VAL A 5 -5.02 -27.08 -17.28
N LEU A 6 -3.84 -27.15 -16.67
CA LEU A 6 -3.09 -25.96 -16.23
C LEU A 6 -2.69 -25.08 -17.43
N SER A 7 -2.23 -25.70 -18.52
CA SER A 7 -1.93 -24.99 -19.77
C SER A 7 -3.17 -24.30 -20.36
N ARG A 8 -4.34 -24.99 -20.37
CA ARG A 8 -5.60 -24.38 -20.83
C ARG A 8 -6.02 -23.20 -19.97
N ARG A 9 -5.97 -23.31 -18.64
CA ARG A 9 -6.34 -22.21 -17.71
C ARG A 9 -5.46 -20.98 -17.92
N ARG A 10 -4.15 -21.17 -18.02
CA ARG A 10 -3.22 -20.07 -18.32
C ARG A 10 -3.48 -19.45 -19.68
N LYS A 11 -3.74 -20.28 -20.70
CA LYS A 11 -4.09 -19.81 -22.05
C LYS A 11 -5.38 -18.99 -22.03
N MET A 12 -6.41 -19.42 -21.31
CA MET A 12 -7.66 -18.67 -21.19
C MET A 12 -7.46 -17.27 -20.60
N LEU A 13 -6.58 -17.12 -19.60
CA LEU A 13 -6.27 -15.80 -19.03
C LEU A 13 -5.55 -14.89 -20.04
N LEU A 14 -4.66 -15.45 -20.86
CA LEU A 14 -3.99 -14.72 -21.93
C LEU A 14 -4.97 -14.32 -23.04
N ASP A 15 -5.81 -15.25 -23.49
CA ASP A 15 -6.83 -15.02 -24.50
C ASP A 15 -7.84 -13.95 -24.03
N MET A 16 -8.20 -13.96 -22.74
CA MET A 16 -9.06 -12.94 -22.14
C MET A 16 -8.38 -11.57 -22.10
N ALA A 17 -7.09 -11.50 -21.78
CA ALA A 17 -6.33 -10.26 -21.82
C ALA A 17 -6.30 -9.66 -23.23
N ASP A 18 -6.08 -10.51 -24.25
CA ASP A 18 -6.10 -10.11 -25.66
C ASP A 18 -7.50 -9.65 -26.10
N GLY A 19 -8.55 -10.35 -25.65
CA GLY A 19 -9.94 -9.98 -25.87
C GLY A 19 -10.27 -8.59 -25.32
N ILE A 20 -9.88 -8.32 -24.06
CA ILE A 20 -10.06 -7.01 -23.43
C ILE A 20 -9.31 -5.91 -24.20
N GLU A 21 -8.10 -6.16 -24.69
CA GLU A 21 -7.38 -5.18 -25.51
C GLU A 21 -8.11 -4.84 -26.82
N ILE A 22 -8.68 -5.86 -27.48
CA ILE A 22 -9.46 -5.65 -28.70
C ILE A 22 -10.70 -4.81 -28.39
N GLU A 23 -11.37 -5.09 -27.27
CA GLU A 23 -12.50 -4.28 -26.79
C GLU A 23 -12.09 -2.83 -26.53
N LEU A 24 -11.01 -2.59 -25.77
CA LEU A 24 -10.50 -1.24 -25.50
C LEU A 24 -10.19 -0.46 -26.79
N LYS A 25 -9.63 -1.12 -27.81
CA LYS A 25 -9.34 -0.50 -29.13
C LYS A 25 -10.60 -0.14 -29.91
N ARG A 26 -11.71 -0.84 -29.66
CA ARG A 26 -12.99 -0.68 -30.35
C ARG A 26 -14.00 0.13 -29.54
N MET A 27 -13.66 0.54 -28.32
CA MET A 27 -14.55 1.34 -27.48
C MET A 27 -14.87 2.68 -28.16
N PRO A 28 -16.13 3.13 -28.07
CA PRO A 28 -16.53 4.41 -28.63
C PRO A 28 -15.92 5.56 -27.80
N ALA A 29 -15.70 6.70 -28.45
CA ALA A 29 -14.93 7.83 -27.90
C ALA A 29 -15.60 8.49 -26.68
N ASP A 30 -16.90 8.29 -26.49
CA ASP A 30 -17.68 8.72 -25.33
C ASP A 30 -17.38 7.87 -24.08
N MET A 31 -17.01 6.60 -24.24
CA MET A 31 -16.61 5.71 -23.14
C MET A 31 -15.11 5.77 -22.87
N LEU A 32 -14.29 5.77 -23.92
CA LEU A 32 -12.83 5.84 -23.80
C LEU A 32 -12.27 6.75 -24.88
N LYS A 33 -11.65 7.86 -24.44
CA LYS A 33 -11.05 8.81 -25.38
C LYS A 33 -9.93 8.13 -26.19
N PRO A 34 -9.83 8.38 -27.51
CA PRO A 34 -8.85 7.70 -28.37
C PRO A 34 -7.39 7.82 -27.92
N ASP A 35 -7.01 8.94 -27.31
CA ASP A 35 -5.67 9.20 -26.77
C ASP A 35 -5.36 8.35 -25.51
N LEU A 36 -6.40 7.89 -24.80
CA LEU A 36 -6.27 7.08 -23.59
C LEU A 36 -6.27 5.56 -23.87
N VAL A 37 -6.56 5.13 -25.09
CA VAL A 37 -6.60 3.70 -25.47
C VAL A 37 -5.26 3.01 -25.24
N GLN A 38 -4.16 3.57 -25.76
CA GLN A 38 -2.83 2.98 -25.59
C GLN A 38 -2.35 3.03 -24.13
N PRO A 39 -2.50 4.14 -23.39
CA PRO A 39 -2.28 4.16 -21.94
C PRO A 39 -3.08 3.09 -21.18
N ALA A 40 -4.37 2.90 -21.51
CA ALA A 40 -5.22 1.90 -20.87
C ALA A 40 -4.67 0.50 -21.10
N ILE A 41 -4.35 0.15 -22.35
CA ILE A 41 -3.78 -1.16 -22.70
C ILE A 41 -2.48 -1.43 -21.97
N LYS A 42 -1.56 -0.45 -21.94
CA LYS A 42 -0.29 -0.59 -21.23
C LYS A 42 -0.52 -0.85 -19.74
N MET A 43 -1.43 -0.11 -19.12
CA MET A 43 -1.78 -0.24 -17.71
C MET A 43 -2.49 -1.56 -17.40
N LEU A 44 -3.37 -2.02 -18.28
CA LEU A 44 -4.02 -3.34 -18.20
C LEU A 44 -2.97 -4.44 -18.15
N ARG A 45 -2.05 -4.48 -19.12
CA ARG A 45 -1.00 -5.52 -19.19
C ARG A 45 -0.09 -5.49 -17.97
N ALA A 46 0.33 -4.31 -17.53
CA ALA A 46 1.13 -4.16 -16.31
C ALA A 46 0.37 -4.68 -15.07
N SER A 47 -0.93 -4.38 -14.97
CA SER A 47 -1.80 -4.84 -13.87
C SER A 47 -1.92 -6.37 -13.89
N LEU A 48 -2.20 -6.96 -15.06
CA LEU A 48 -2.36 -8.41 -15.21
C LEU A 48 -1.05 -9.15 -14.94
N ASN A 49 0.10 -8.62 -15.39
CA ASN A 49 1.41 -9.19 -15.10
C ASN A 49 1.75 -9.18 -13.60
N TYR A 50 1.25 -8.20 -12.86
CA TYR A 50 1.42 -8.16 -11.40
C TYR A 50 0.49 -9.12 -10.66
N GLY A 51 -0.76 -9.25 -11.12
CA GLY A 51 -1.79 -10.07 -10.50
C GLY A 51 -2.02 -11.37 -11.26
N ALA A 52 -3.06 -11.40 -12.09
CA ALA A 52 -3.58 -12.61 -12.74
C ALA A 52 -2.52 -13.52 -13.38
N LEU A 53 -1.49 -12.95 -14.03
CA LEU A 53 -0.49 -13.69 -14.79
C LEU A 53 0.81 -13.93 -14.01
N CYS A 54 0.93 -13.43 -12.77
CA CYS A 54 2.14 -13.62 -11.97
C CYS A 54 2.22 -15.00 -11.32
N TYR A 55 1.08 -15.68 -11.17
CA TYR A 55 1.01 -16.95 -10.46
C TYR A 55 1.56 -18.10 -11.31
N PRO A 56 2.25 -19.07 -10.68
CA PRO A 56 2.73 -20.25 -11.39
C PRO A 56 1.54 -21.13 -11.82
N PRO A 57 1.66 -21.91 -12.92
CA PRO A 57 0.55 -22.70 -13.46
C PRO A 57 -0.14 -23.60 -12.43
N GLU A 58 0.63 -24.18 -11.50
CA GLU A 58 0.18 -25.08 -10.44
C GLU A 58 -0.78 -24.39 -9.47
N TRP A 59 -0.66 -23.08 -9.29
CA TRP A 59 -1.56 -22.30 -8.43
C TRP A 59 -3.00 -22.29 -8.96
N PHE A 60 -3.17 -22.37 -10.27
CA PHE A 60 -4.47 -22.48 -10.93
C PHE A 60 -5.03 -23.91 -10.95
N ASN A 61 -4.39 -24.87 -10.29
CA ASN A 61 -4.99 -26.19 -10.11
C ASN A 61 -6.24 -26.12 -9.21
N ASP A 62 -6.25 -25.16 -8.30
CA ASP A 62 -7.39 -24.84 -7.45
C ASP A 62 -8.43 -24.01 -8.24
N ASP A 63 -9.66 -24.52 -8.28
CA ASP A 63 -10.79 -23.94 -9.00
C ASP A 63 -11.21 -22.59 -8.42
N ASP A 64 -11.09 -22.41 -7.10
CA ASP A 64 -11.45 -21.16 -6.42
C ASP A 64 -10.44 -20.07 -6.76
N ASN A 65 -9.15 -20.41 -6.77
CA ASN A 65 -8.07 -19.52 -7.17
C ASN A 65 -8.21 -19.07 -8.63
N PHE A 66 -8.53 -20.00 -9.53
CA PHE A 66 -8.75 -19.69 -10.93
C PHE A 66 -9.99 -18.80 -11.13
N SER A 67 -11.11 -19.13 -10.47
CA SER A 67 -12.35 -18.36 -10.53
C SER A 67 -12.18 -16.94 -9.97
N LEU A 68 -11.41 -16.80 -8.88
CA LEU A 68 -11.06 -15.51 -8.31
C LEU A 68 -10.30 -14.63 -9.32
N VAL A 69 -9.28 -15.17 -9.98
CA VAL A 69 -8.47 -14.41 -10.95
C VAL A 69 -9.26 -14.03 -12.19
N LEU A 70 -10.16 -14.89 -12.67
CA LEU A 70 -11.08 -14.56 -13.76
C LEU A 70 -11.96 -13.35 -13.40
N ASN A 71 -12.63 -13.41 -12.25
CA ASN A 71 -13.46 -12.31 -11.76
C ASN A 71 -12.65 -11.03 -11.57
N MET A 72 -11.44 -11.14 -11.01
CA MET A 72 -10.56 -10.01 -10.81
C MET A 72 -10.16 -9.33 -12.13
N THR A 73 -9.92 -10.12 -13.18
CA THR A 73 -9.52 -9.62 -14.51
C THR A 73 -10.67 -8.88 -15.20
N LEU A 74 -11.88 -9.45 -15.18
CA LEU A 74 -13.06 -8.80 -15.74
C LEU A 74 -13.40 -7.51 -14.99
N TYR A 75 -13.28 -7.51 -13.67
CA TYR A 75 -13.53 -6.31 -12.87
C TYR A 75 -12.44 -5.25 -13.07
N LEU A 76 -11.18 -5.65 -13.28
CA LEU A 76 -10.07 -4.74 -13.60
C LEU A 76 -10.37 -3.90 -14.84
N GLN A 77 -10.89 -4.50 -15.91
CA GLN A 77 -11.26 -3.76 -17.13
C GLN A 77 -12.25 -2.63 -16.81
N ARG A 78 -13.29 -2.93 -16.03
CA ARG A 78 -14.32 -1.95 -15.66
C ARG A 78 -13.73 -0.78 -14.86
N ILE A 79 -12.89 -1.07 -13.85
CA ILE A 79 -12.25 -0.02 -13.04
C ILE A 79 -11.29 0.80 -13.90
N LEU A 80 -10.51 0.14 -14.76
CA LEU A 80 -9.54 0.79 -15.63
C LEU A 80 -10.22 1.79 -16.56
N VAL A 81 -11.25 1.39 -17.30
CA VAL A 81 -11.96 2.28 -18.24
C VAL A 81 -12.54 3.48 -17.50
N ARG A 82 -13.12 3.25 -16.32
CA ARG A 82 -13.69 4.32 -15.50
C ARG A 82 -12.65 5.34 -15.03
N ASP A 83 -11.46 4.88 -14.64
CA ASP A 83 -10.48 5.71 -13.92
C ASP A 83 -9.23 6.10 -14.75
N ILE A 84 -9.08 5.59 -15.97
CA ILE A 84 -7.87 5.78 -16.78
C ILE A 84 -7.51 7.24 -17.00
N GLY A 85 -8.48 8.14 -17.20
CA GLY A 85 -8.20 9.56 -17.37
C GLY A 85 -7.48 10.16 -16.17
N ARG A 86 -7.95 9.86 -14.95
CA ARG A 86 -7.33 10.30 -13.69
C ARG A 86 -5.97 9.64 -13.48
N LEU A 87 -5.87 8.33 -13.72
CA LEU A 87 -4.64 7.57 -13.55
C LEU A 87 -3.54 8.04 -14.52
N HIS A 88 -3.88 8.24 -15.79
CA HIS A 88 -2.96 8.73 -16.82
C HIS A 88 -2.45 10.14 -16.49
N ALA A 89 -3.34 11.05 -16.10
CA ALA A 89 -2.97 12.40 -15.68
C ALA A 89 -2.05 12.44 -14.44
N ALA A 90 -2.06 11.39 -13.61
CA ALA A 90 -1.22 11.27 -12.42
C ALA A 90 0.15 10.61 -12.70
N LEU A 91 0.39 10.00 -13.87
CA LEU A 91 1.64 9.26 -14.13
C LEU A 91 2.92 10.10 -13.95
N GLN A 92 2.85 11.38 -14.28
CA GLN A 92 3.97 12.33 -14.15
C GLN A 92 4.08 12.96 -12.75
N LYS A 93 3.09 12.73 -11.88
CA LYS A 93 3.04 13.26 -10.53
C LYS A 93 3.68 12.29 -9.55
N ASN A 94 4.13 12.80 -8.40
CA ASN A 94 4.58 11.97 -7.28
C ASN A 94 3.42 11.52 -6.39
N VAL A 95 2.25 12.16 -6.53
CA VAL A 95 1.05 11.89 -5.74
C VAL A 95 -0.06 11.39 -6.65
N LEU A 96 -0.67 10.27 -6.26
CA LEU A 96 -1.91 9.76 -6.81
C LEU A 96 -2.99 9.89 -5.73
N ASP A 97 -3.90 10.83 -5.93
CA ASP A 97 -5.03 11.06 -5.03
C ASP A 97 -6.21 10.17 -5.40
N LEU A 98 -6.50 9.21 -4.53
CA LEU A 98 -7.62 8.27 -4.59
C LEU A 98 -8.41 8.31 -3.28
N LYS A 99 -8.46 9.47 -2.63
CA LYS A 99 -9.35 9.65 -1.49
C LYS A 99 -10.80 9.37 -1.90
N GLY A 100 -11.53 8.59 -1.11
CA GLY A 100 -12.92 8.23 -1.39
C GLY A 100 -13.07 7.28 -2.59
N TRP A 101 -12.04 6.53 -2.96
CA TRP A 101 -12.07 5.71 -4.16
C TRP A 101 -13.05 4.53 -4.06
N THR A 102 -14.10 4.60 -4.86
CA THR A 102 -15.29 3.73 -4.78
C THR A 102 -15.22 2.30 -5.35
N PRO A 103 -14.29 1.90 -6.25
CA PRO A 103 -14.28 0.51 -6.70
C PRO A 103 -13.80 -0.37 -5.54
N LEU A 104 -14.34 -1.58 -5.45
CA LEU A 104 -14.12 -2.46 -4.29
C LEU A 104 -13.35 -3.72 -4.68
N GLY A 105 -12.62 -4.29 -3.71
CA GLY A 105 -11.96 -5.58 -3.89
C GLY A 105 -10.63 -5.52 -4.65
N PRO A 106 -9.89 -6.64 -4.64
CA PRO A 106 -8.45 -6.66 -4.87
C PRO A 106 -8.01 -6.28 -6.30
N SER A 107 -8.92 -6.28 -7.28
CA SER A 107 -8.63 -5.79 -8.64
C SER A 107 -8.16 -4.34 -8.65
N ARG A 108 -8.60 -3.52 -7.69
CA ARG A 108 -8.19 -2.12 -7.60
C ARG A 108 -6.73 -2.00 -7.17
N ILE A 109 -6.27 -2.87 -6.28
CA ILE A 109 -4.85 -2.94 -5.90
C ILE A 109 -4.00 -3.45 -7.07
N MET A 110 -4.53 -4.42 -7.83
CA MET A 110 -3.91 -4.87 -9.08
C MET A 110 -3.77 -3.72 -10.10
N LEU A 111 -4.79 -2.85 -10.21
CA LEU A 111 -4.72 -1.63 -11.03
C LEU A 111 -3.67 -0.63 -10.53
N LEU A 112 -3.56 -0.42 -9.21
CA LEU A 112 -2.50 0.42 -8.65
C LEU A 112 -1.12 -0.11 -9.04
N ALA A 113 -0.92 -1.42 -8.95
CA ALA A 113 0.34 -2.06 -9.34
C ALA A 113 0.67 -1.83 -10.82
N GLY A 114 -0.32 -1.95 -11.71
CA GLY A 114 -0.13 -1.65 -13.13
C GLY A 114 0.14 -0.17 -13.39
N TRP A 115 -0.52 0.73 -12.66
CA TRP A 115 -0.24 2.16 -12.72
C TRP A 115 1.20 2.49 -12.31
N ILE A 116 1.68 1.91 -11.20
CA ILE A 116 3.07 2.02 -10.74
C ILE A 116 4.02 1.53 -11.83
N GLY A 117 3.76 0.35 -12.41
CA GLY A 117 4.58 -0.24 -13.47
C GLY A 117 4.59 0.55 -14.78
N CYS A 118 3.64 1.48 -14.97
CA CYS A 118 3.58 2.36 -16.14
C CYS A 118 4.25 3.72 -15.93
N ARG A 119 4.68 4.05 -14.71
CA ARG A 119 5.30 5.34 -14.41
C ARG A 119 6.62 5.49 -15.17
N PRO A 120 6.95 6.70 -15.65
CA PRO A 120 8.23 6.95 -16.27
C PRO A 120 9.35 6.81 -15.24
N VAL A 121 10.39 6.05 -15.59
CA VAL A 121 11.61 5.99 -14.80
C VAL A 121 12.36 7.30 -15.02
N VAL A 122 12.42 8.14 -13.99
CA VAL A 122 13.18 9.39 -14.04
C VAL A 122 14.65 9.05 -13.80
N LYS A 123 15.46 9.07 -14.85
CA LYS A 123 16.92 9.07 -14.70
C LYS A 123 17.31 10.40 -14.07
N ALA A 124 17.71 10.40 -12.80
CA ALA A 124 18.25 11.59 -12.19
C ALA A 124 19.59 11.91 -12.87
N ALA A 125 19.76 13.14 -13.36
CA ALA A 125 21.08 13.64 -13.71
C ALA A 125 21.89 13.76 -12.42
N SER A 126 22.71 12.75 -12.12
CA SER A 126 23.64 12.83 -11.01
C SER A 126 24.71 13.89 -11.30
N LYS A 127 25.00 14.75 -10.32
CA LYS A 127 26.17 15.65 -10.33
C LYS A 127 27.49 14.93 -10.03
N ARG A 128 27.45 13.65 -9.65
CA ARG A 128 28.62 12.80 -9.38
C ARG A 128 28.68 11.71 -10.46
N ALA A 129 29.85 11.55 -11.08
CA ALA A 129 30.06 10.60 -12.18
C ALA A 129 29.75 9.14 -11.80
N ASP A 130 29.67 8.83 -10.49
CA ASP A 130 29.60 7.47 -9.96
C ASP A 130 28.18 7.06 -9.49
N ASP A 131 27.20 7.97 -9.53
CA ASP A 131 25.81 7.73 -9.06
C ASP A 131 24.83 7.71 -10.24
N SER A 132 25.16 6.94 -11.28
CA SER A 132 24.32 6.70 -12.47
C SER A 132 23.17 5.71 -12.21
N GLY A 133 22.60 5.76 -11.00
CA GLY A 133 21.43 4.95 -10.64
C GLY A 133 20.14 5.59 -11.14
N GLU A 134 19.28 4.81 -11.78
CA GLU A 134 17.89 5.20 -12.03
C GLU A 134 17.19 5.45 -10.68
N LYS A 135 16.97 6.72 -10.31
CA LYS A 135 16.26 7.04 -9.05
C LYS A 135 14.77 7.09 -9.32
N VAL A 136 14.07 6.01 -8.97
CA VAL A 136 12.61 6.00 -8.91
C VAL A 136 12.17 6.95 -7.80
N LYS A 137 11.55 8.08 -8.17
CA LYS A 137 10.96 9.00 -7.19
C LYS A 137 9.87 8.28 -6.40
N GLU A 138 9.91 8.43 -5.08
CA GLU A 138 8.90 7.93 -4.16
C GLU A 138 7.49 8.30 -4.63
N VAL A 139 6.60 7.32 -4.55
CA VAL A 139 5.21 7.43 -4.97
C VAL A 139 4.33 7.49 -3.74
N LEU A 140 3.47 8.51 -3.69
CA LEU A 140 2.50 8.69 -2.63
C LEU A 140 1.11 8.36 -3.17
N ILE A 141 0.40 7.44 -2.53
CA ILE A 141 -0.97 7.08 -2.93
C ILE A 141 -1.93 7.36 -1.77
N ASP A 142 -2.80 8.35 -1.95
CA ASP A 142 -3.86 8.67 -0.98
C ASP A 142 -5.01 7.69 -1.17
N LEU A 143 -5.26 6.80 -0.20
CA LEU A 143 -6.38 5.86 -0.18
C LEU A 143 -7.32 6.15 1.00
N ARG A 144 -7.31 7.38 1.51
CA ARG A 144 -8.18 7.73 2.64
C ARG A 144 -9.64 7.58 2.27
N ASP A 145 -10.45 7.11 3.21
CA ASP A 145 -11.91 6.96 3.03
C ASP A 145 -12.30 6.10 1.80
N ALA A 146 -11.41 5.23 1.30
CA ALA A 146 -11.62 4.43 0.09
C ALA A 146 -12.41 3.13 0.36
N GLN A 147 -12.90 2.91 1.58
CA GLN A 147 -13.60 1.70 2.00
C GLN A 147 -12.80 0.43 1.63
N LEU A 148 -11.51 0.38 2.01
CA LEU A 148 -10.65 -0.81 1.85
C LEU A 148 -11.24 -2.01 2.59
N SER A 149 -11.45 -3.14 1.92
CA SER A 149 -11.87 -4.40 2.55
C SER A 149 -10.67 -5.15 3.13
N ASP A 150 -10.93 -6.21 3.88
CA ASP A 150 -9.96 -7.23 4.30
C ASP A 150 -9.02 -7.71 3.16
N LYS A 151 -9.60 -8.13 2.04
CA LYS A 151 -8.87 -8.60 0.85
C LYS A 151 -8.07 -7.48 0.21
N ASP A 152 -8.57 -6.24 0.24
CA ASP A 152 -7.81 -5.08 -0.23
C ASP A 152 -6.58 -4.83 0.65
N GLY A 153 -6.73 -4.89 1.98
CA GLY A 153 -5.63 -4.72 2.93
C GLY A 153 -4.52 -5.76 2.71
N ILE A 154 -4.91 -7.03 2.53
CA ILE A 154 -3.97 -8.13 2.22
C ILE A 154 -3.25 -7.88 0.89
N ALA A 155 -4.00 -7.57 -0.16
CA ALA A 155 -3.42 -7.31 -1.48
C ALA A 155 -2.49 -6.08 -1.47
N LEU A 156 -2.87 -5.03 -0.74
CA LEU A 156 -2.10 -3.80 -0.60
C LEU A 156 -0.80 -4.05 0.16
N ALA A 157 -0.84 -4.79 1.26
CA ALA A 157 0.36 -5.21 1.97
C ALA A 157 1.31 -6.02 1.06
N GLY A 158 0.75 -6.89 0.20
CA GLY A 158 1.52 -7.61 -0.82
C GLY A 158 2.19 -6.68 -1.84
N LEU A 159 1.46 -5.66 -2.31
CA LEU A 159 1.98 -4.64 -3.22
C LEU A 159 3.11 -3.85 -2.58
N LEU A 160 2.93 -3.42 -1.33
CA LEU A 160 3.94 -2.70 -0.57
C LEU A 160 5.20 -3.55 -0.38
N ARG A 161 5.10 -4.85 -0.09
CA ARG A 161 6.28 -5.72 0.01
C ARG A 161 7.06 -5.83 -1.31
N ARG A 162 6.38 -5.84 -2.45
CA ARG A 162 7.01 -5.97 -3.78
C ARG A 162 7.59 -4.65 -4.30
N GLN A 163 7.05 -3.52 -3.88
CA GLN A 163 7.42 -2.20 -4.39
C GLN A 163 8.11 -1.38 -3.30
N THR A 164 9.37 -0.99 -3.51
CA THR A 164 10.22 -0.38 -2.48
C THR A 164 9.98 1.13 -2.28
N HIS A 165 9.57 1.84 -3.33
CA HIS A 165 9.48 3.31 -3.33
C HIS A 165 8.03 3.81 -3.27
N ILE A 166 7.22 3.23 -2.38
CA ILE A 166 5.79 3.56 -2.26
C ILE A 166 5.43 3.80 -0.80
N ALA A 167 4.72 4.89 -0.60
CA ALA A 167 4.04 5.27 0.64
C ALA A 167 2.54 5.43 0.36
N VAL A 168 1.72 5.00 1.31
CA VAL A 168 0.26 5.05 1.20
C VAL A 168 -0.33 5.69 2.44
N ASP A 169 -1.56 6.21 2.31
CA ASP A 169 -2.35 6.70 3.43
C ASP A 169 -3.71 6.00 3.40
N VAL A 170 -3.96 5.18 4.42
CA VAL A 170 -5.18 4.33 4.51
C VAL A 170 -6.14 4.75 5.61
N ARG A 171 -6.03 5.99 6.14
CA ARG A 171 -6.94 6.48 7.18
C ARG A 171 -8.40 6.53 6.71
N GLY A 172 -9.36 6.36 7.61
CA GLY A 172 -10.80 6.33 7.26
C GLY A 172 -11.28 5.06 6.56
N ASN A 173 -10.52 3.96 6.60
CA ASN A 173 -10.91 2.66 6.05
C ASN A 173 -11.33 1.65 7.14
N GLU A 174 -12.44 1.95 7.83
CA GLU A 174 -13.01 1.08 8.90
C GLU A 174 -13.35 -0.34 8.43
N SER A 175 -13.58 -0.52 7.13
CA SER A 175 -13.91 -1.80 6.49
C SER A 175 -12.71 -2.74 6.30
N LEU A 176 -11.49 -2.35 6.69
CA LEU A 176 -10.27 -3.17 6.51
C LEU A 176 -10.35 -4.53 7.20
N GLY A 177 -11.24 -4.66 8.19
CA GLY A 177 -11.39 -5.86 8.99
C GLY A 177 -10.08 -6.25 9.69
N GLU A 178 -10.09 -7.39 10.36
CA GLU A 178 -8.94 -7.82 11.13
C GLU A 178 -7.79 -8.29 10.23
N ALA A 179 -8.07 -9.20 9.28
CA ALA A 179 -7.05 -9.78 8.41
C ALA A 179 -6.33 -8.73 7.54
N GLY A 180 -7.07 -7.75 7.01
CA GLY A 180 -6.48 -6.64 6.24
C GLY A 180 -5.61 -5.73 7.09
N THR A 181 -6.07 -5.40 8.31
CA THR A 181 -5.30 -4.63 9.29
C THR A 181 -4.02 -5.35 9.68
N ASN A 182 -4.10 -6.64 10.02
CA ASN A 182 -2.95 -7.47 10.39
C ASN A 182 -1.92 -7.52 9.26
N ALA A 183 -2.36 -7.67 8.02
CA ALA A 183 -1.45 -7.70 6.87
C ALA A 183 -0.64 -6.39 6.73
N LEU A 184 -1.28 -5.23 6.93
CA LEU A 184 -0.62 -3.92 6.86
C LEU A 184 0.27 -3.67 8.09
N VAL A 185 -0.16 -4.05 9.28
CA VAL A 185 0.64 -3.98 10.51
C VAL A 185 1.90 -4.82 10.39
N ASN A 186 1.77 -6.08 9.96
CA ASN A 186 2.91 -6.99 9.75
C ASN A 186 3.88 -6.39 8.74
N PHE A 187 3.37 -5.84 7.63
CA PHE A 187 4.20 -5.16 6.66
C PHE A 187 5.01 -4.01 7.29
N MET A 188 4.40 -3.17 8.14
CA MET A 188 5.10 -2.08 8.81
C MET A 188 6.17 -2.61 9.78
N LEU A 189 5.84 -3.60 10.60
CA LEU A 189 6.76 -4.21 11.57
C LEU A 189 7.91 -4.99 10.90
N GLU A 190 7.72 -5.52 9.69
CA GLU A 190 8.78 -6.13 8.88
C GLU A 190 9.77 -5.07 8.31
N ASN A 191 9.37 -3.80 8.27
CA ASN A 191 10.07 -2.73 7.52
C ASN A 191 10.49 -1.55 8.40
N TYR A 192 11.27 -1.81 9.45
CA TYR A 192 11.90 -0.78 10.27
C TYR A 192 12.67 0.26 9.45
N ALA A 193 12.58 1.52 9.89
CA ALA A 193 13.34 2.63 9.36
C ALA A 193 14.85 2.34 9.46
N ARG A 194 15.54 2.46 8.32
CA ARG A 194 17.00 2.37 8.19
C ARG A 194 17.50 3.51 7.30
N ALA A 195 18.72 3.99 7.54
CA ALA A 195 19.31 5.10 6.79
C ALA A 195 19.44 4.82 5.28
N ASP A 196 19.62 3.55 4.91
CA ASP A 196 19.88 3.06 3.56
C ASP A 196 18.60 2.70 2.78
N ARG A 197 17.42 2.74 3.40
CA ARG A 197 16.17 2.28 2.79
C ARG A 197 15.15 3.41 2.60
N PRO A 198 14.34 3.37 1.52
CA PRO A 198 13.23 4.29 1.37
C PRO A 198 12.24 4.11 2.52
N ARG A 199 11.59 5.22 2.88
CA ARG A 199 10.62 5.25 3.97
C ARG A 199 9.38 4.45 3.58
N ARG A 200 8.85 3.69 4.54
CA ARG A 200 7.62 2.90 4.38
C ARG A 200 6.58 3.46 5.35
N THR A 201 5.39 3.76 4.85
CA THR A 201 4.29 4.30 5.67
C THR A 201 2.95 3.87 5.11
N CYS A 202 2.00 3.64 6.01
CA CYS A 202 0.59 3.41 5.70
C CYS A 202 -0.30 4.61 6.08
N LEU A 203 0.28 5.69 6.62
CA LEU A 203 -0.44 6.84 7.19
C LEU A 203 0.12 8.19 6.70
N GLY A 204 0.81 8.22 5.56
CA GLY A 204 1.58 9.38 5.14
C GLY A 204 1.51 9.67 3.65
N VAL A 205 0.60 10.57 3.26
CA VAL A 205 0.56 11.14 1.89
C VAL A 205 0.61 12.65 1.96
N LYS A 206 1.82 13.21 2.00
CA LYS A 206 2.13 14.53 1.44
C LYS A 206 3.59 14.56 0.99
N SER A 207 3.91 15.35 -0.03
CA SER A 207 5.27 15.49 -0.57
C SER A 207 6.30 16.09 0.41
N ASP A 208 5.82 16.51 1.59
CA ASP A 208 6.56 17.02 2.74
C ASP A 208 6.50 16.08 3.97
N SER A 209 6.10 14.79 3.80
CA SER A 209 5.73 13.77 4.81
C SER A 209 6.82 13.34 5.81
N LEU A 210 7.48 14.32 6.41
CA LEU A 210 8.18 14.15 7.66
C LEU A 210 7.20 14.06 8.82
N THR A 211 5.89 14.27 8.68
CA THR A 211 5.00 14.27 9.84
C THR A 211 4.05 13.07 9.89
N LEU A 212 3.78 12.58 11.10
CA LEU A 212 2.68 11.69 11.44
C LEU A 212 1.74 12.47 12.37
N SER A 213 0.46 12.51 12.01
CA SER A 213 -0.59 13.11 12.84
C SER A 213 -1.26 11.99 13.63
N VAL A 214 -1.19 12.06 14.95
CA VAL A 214 -1.80 11.09 15.86
C VAL A 214 -2.98 11.77 16.57
N PRO A 215 -4.23 11.38 16.29
CA PRO A 215 -5.37 11.87 17.05
C PRO A 215 -5.26 11.45 18.52
N ILE A 216 -5.84 12.24 19.44
CA ILE A 216 -5.80 11.94 20.89
C ILE A 216 -6.98 11.05 21.31
N GLU A 217 -8.15 11.25 20.69
CA GLU A 217 -9.39 10.53 21.00
C GLU A 217 -10.11 10.10 19.72
N GLY A 218 -11.06 9.16 19.86
CA GLY A 218 -11.94 8.74 18.76
C GLY A 218 -11.25 7.97 17.65
N ILE A 219 -10.11 7.33 17.93
CA ILE A 219 -9.35 6.56 16.94
C ILE A 219 -10.00 5.18 16.76
N PRO A 220 -10.43 4.81 15.54
CA PRO A 220 -10.89 3.45 15.28
C PRO A 220 -9.81 2.42 15.54
N HIS A 221 -10.20 1.22 16.00
CA HIS A 221 -9.25 0.19 16.43
C HIS A 221 -8.24 -0.21 15.34
N TYR A 222 -8.66 -0.33 14.07
CA TYR A 222 -7.75 -0.66 12.97
C TYR A 222 -6.69 0.44 12.76
N GLU A 223 -7.10 1.71 12.80
CA GLU A 223 -6.21 2.86 12.58
C GLU A 223 -5.23 2.99 13.75
N LEU A 224 -5.70 2.79 14.98
CA LEU A 224 -4.89 2.73 16.19
C LEU A 224 -3.75 1.71 16.05
N ARG A 225 -4.04 0.51 15.54
CA ARG A 225 -3.04 -0.55 15.33
C ARG A 225 -2.02 -0.20 14.25
N ILE A 226 -2.47 0.39 13.14
CA ILE A 226 -1.56 0.84 12.07
C ILE A 226 -0.67 1.99 12.56
N ILE A 227 -1.22 2.95 13.33
CA ILE A 227 -0.43 4.04 13.93
C ILE A 227 0.61 3.45 14.89
N ALA A 228 0.22 2.52 15.76
CA ALA A 228 1.15 1.87 16.68
C ALA A 228 2.29 1.15 15.93
N ALA A 229 1.97 0.43 14.86
CA ALA A 229 2.97 -0.24 14.02
C ALA A 229 3.93 0.75 13.36
N GLU A 230 3.41 1.91 12.94
CA GLU A 230 4.21 2.98 12.38
C GLU A 230 5.12 3.65 13.41
N LEU A 231 4.65 3.86 14.65
CA LEU A 231 5.47 4.39 15.74
C LEU A 231 6.64 3.45 16.10
N VAL A 232 6.40 2.13 16.05
CA VAL A 232 7.41 1.09 16.32
C VAL A 232 8.43 0.96 15.17
N SER A 233 7.96 1.01 13.93
CA SER A 233 8.81 0.85 12.74
C SER A 233 9.57 2.13 12.39
N GLY A 234 9.04 3.31 12.72
CA GLY A 234 9.65 4.62 12.46
C GLY A 234 10.47 5.18 13.62
N ILE A 235 11.06 6.36 13.39
CA ILE A 235 11.70 7.17 14.43
C ILE A 235 11.14 8.57 14.31
N PHE A 236 10.66 9.10 15.42
CA PHE A 236 10.00 10.39 15.46
C PHE A 236 10.59 11.30 16.54
N ALA A 237 10.36 12.59 16.36
CA ALA A 237 10.56 13.63 17.34
C ALA A 237 9.24 14.42 17.46
N GLU A 238 8.89 14.84 18.66
CA GLU A 238 7.70 15.69 18.85
C GLU A 238 7.89 17.01 18.10
N GLY A 239 6.88 17.40 17.32
CA GLY A 239 6.88 18.72 16.71
C GLY A 239 6.67 19.80 17.76
N ILE A 240 7.40 20.91 17.63
CA ILE A 240 7.11 22.13 18.39
C ILE A 240 5.84 22.73 17.77
N ALA A 241 4.67 22.22 18.19
CA ALA A 241 3.43 22.92 17.92
C ALA A 241 3.44 24.20 18.76
N GLY A 242 3.52 25.36 18.11
CA GLY A 242 3.28 26.65 18.75
C GLY A 242 1.83 26.74 19.19
N SER A 243 1.47 26.06 20.28
CA SER A 243 0.12 26.11 20.84
C SER A 243 -0.01 27.37 21.67
N MET A 244 -0.59 28.41 21.07
CA MET A 244 -1.21 29.49 21.84
C MET A 244 -2.49 28.94 22.49
N GLY A 245 -2.36 28.35 23.68
CA GLY A 245 -3.45 28.18 24.67
C GLY A 245 -4.62 27.24 24.33
N GLY A 246 -4.60 26.51 23.22
CA GLY A 246 -5.66 25.55 22.86
C GLY A 246 -5.30 24.10 23.21
N LYS A 247 -6.26 23.33 23.74
CA LYS A 247 -6.16 21.86 23.78
C LYS A 247 -6.17 21.35 22.33
N SER A 248 -5.01 20.97 21.80
CA SER A 248 -4.93 20.33 20.50
C SER A 248 -5.58 18.94 20.57
N THR A 249 -6.37 18.57 19.57
CA THR A 249 -6.99 17.23 19.46
C THR A 249 -6.09 16.24 18.70
N VAL A 250 -4.94 16.70 18.21
CA VAL A 250 -3.98 15.93 17.41
C VAL A 250 -2.56 16.25 17.87
N LEU A 251 -1.74 15.23 18.06
CA LEU A 251 -0.30 15.35 18.24
C LEU A 251 0.41 15.19 16.89
N VAL A 252 1.41 16.01 16.64
CA VAL A 252 2.19 15.97 15.40
C VAL A 252 3.60 15.50 15.72
N LEU A 253 3.98 14.39 15.09
CA LEU A 253 5.29 13.76 15.23
C LEU A 253 6.09 13.93 13.95
N ASN A 254 7.30 14.45 14.05
CA ASN A 254 8.23 14.58 12.93
C ASN A 254 9.13 13.34 12.84
N ARG A 255 9.01 12.55 11.77
CA ARG A 255 9.97 11.55 11.32
C ARG A 255 11.36 12.16 11.24
N VAL A 256 12.32 11.53 11.92
CA VAL A 256 13.72 11.93 11.94
C VAL A 256 14.63 10.86 11.34
N SER A 257 15.86 11.24 11.01
CA SER A 257 16.89 10.31 10.54
C SER A 257 17.22 9.28 11.63
N THR A 258 17.56 8.06 11.20
CA THR A 258 18.02 6.99 12.10
C THR A 258 19.35 7.29 12.79
N ALA A 259 20.03 8.38 12.44
CA ALA A 259 21.17 8.89 13.19
C ALA A 259 20.78 9.48 14.56
N PHE A 260 19.52 9.89 14.76
CA PHE A 260 19.01 10.46 16.03
C PHE A 260 18.31 9.44 16.93
N ARG A 261 18.53 8.14 16.68
CA ARG A 261 17.75 7.02 17.23
C ARG A 261 17.90 6.79 18.73
N VAL A 262 18.72 7.58 19.43
CA VAL A 262 19.14 7.26 20.81
C VAL A 262 17.99 7.37 21.82
N ASP A 263 16.97 8.19 21.57
CA ASP A 263 15.95 8.51 22.57
C ASP A 263 14.48 8.19 22.17
N TRP A 264 14.21 7.71 20.96
CA TRP A 264 12.84 7.41 20.54
C TRP A 264 12.34 6.09 21.11
N LEU A 265 11.46 6.18 22.11
CA LEU A 265 10.80 5.05 22.74
C LEU A 265 9.28 5.24 22.65
N PRO A 266 8.59 4.60 21.67
CA PRO A 266 7.16 4.77 21.45
C PRO A 266 6.30 4.58 22.70
N LEU A 267 6.65 3.60 23.54
CA LEU A 267 5.94 3.32 24.78
C LEU A 267 6.08 4.45 25.81
N ILE A 268 7.28 5.00 25.97
CA ILE A 268 7.51 6.14 26.86
C ILE A 268 6.77 7.37 26.33
N TRP A 269 6.78 7.59 25.02
CA TRP A 269 6.01 8.65 24.39
C TRP A 269 4.50 8.52 24.67
N ALA A 270 3.93 7.32 24.48
CA ALA A 270 2.52 7.06 24.73
C ALA A 270 2.17 7.27 26.21
N ALA A 271 3.00 6.79 27.14
CA ALA A 271 2.81 6.97 28.57
C ALA A 271 2.87 8.46 28.98
N ARG A 272 3.85 9.23 28.47
CA ARG A 272 4.00 10.67 28.75
C ARG A 272 2.80 11.48 28.27
N ASN A 273 2.17 11.07 27.17
CA ASN A 273 1.01 11.73 26.59
C ASN A 273 -0.34 11.14 27.10
N ASN A 274 -0.32 10.24 28.09
CA ASN A 274 -1.51 9.56 28.62
C ASN A 274 -2.35 8.82 27.55
N HIS A 275 -1.67 8.30 26.53
CA HIS A 275 -2.27 7.57 25.42
C HIS A 275 -2.36 6.07 25.74
N MET A 276 -3.22 5.70 26.71
CA MET A 276 -3.31 4.33 27.24
C MET A 276 -3.64 3.28 26.17
N GLN A 277 -4.50 3.65 25.20
CA GLN A 277 -4.86 2.76 24.09
C GLN A 277 -3.65 2.40 23.21
N PHE A 278 -2.76 3.37 22.97
CA PHE A 278 -1.50 3.13 22.28
C PHE A 278 -0.55 2.30 23.14
N ALA A 279 -0.40 2.61 24.42
CA ALA A 279 0.50 1.88 25.31
C ALA A 279 0.19 0.37 25.34
N ASN A 280 -1.09 0.00 25.41
CA ASN A 280 -1.51 -1.41 25.39
C ASN A 280 -1.10 -2.13 24.10
N ILE A 281 -1.35 -1.54 22.92
CA ILE A 281 -0.98 -2.15 21.64
C ILE A 281 0.54 -2.18 21.45
N LEU A 282 1.24 -1.13 21.87
CA LEU A 282 2.70 -1.05 21.79
C LEU A 282 3.36 -2.14 22.65
N LEU A 283 2.83 -2.42 23.84
CA LEU A 283 3.31 -3.53 24.68
C LEU A 283 3.17 -4.87 23.96
N THR A 284 2.03 -5.13 23.32
CA THR A 284 1.82 -6.35 22.53
C THR A 284 2.85 -6.47 21.40
N PHE A 285 3.04 -5.41 20.60
CA PHE A 285 4.00 -5.44 19.49
C PHE A 285 5.44 -5.62 19.97
N ILE A 286 5.86 -4.93 21.03
CA ILE A 286 7.22 -5.04 21.57
C ILE A 286 7.47 -6.48 22.07
N ASN A 287 6.53 -7.06 22.82
CA ASN A 287 6.66 -8.42 23.33
C ASN A 287 6.75 -9.45 22.19
N GLU A 288 5.95 -9.30 21.14
CA GLU A 288 5.99 -10.18 19.97
C GLU A 288 7.32 -10.07 19.21
N LEU A 289 7.90 -8.87 19.12
CA LEU A 289 9.19 -8.64 18.50
C LEU A 289 10.36 -9.22 19.29
N GLU A 290 10.32 -9.10 20.62
CA GLU A 290 11.30 -9.72 21.50
C GLU A 290 11.25 -11.25 21.41
N ALA A 291 10.04 -11.82 21.39
CA ALA A 291 9.85 -13.25 21.18
C ALA A 291 10.35 -13.71 19.81
N ALA A 292 10.05 -12.97 18.74
CA ALA A 292 10.56 -13.24 17.39
C ALA A 292 12.09 -13.21 17.34
N THR A 293 12.72 -12.25 18.01
CA THR A 293 14.18 -12.09 18.05
C THR A 293 14.86 -13.19 18.87
N THR A 294 14.26 -13.58 20.00
CA THR A 294 14.82 -14.58 20.92
C THR A 294 14.66 -16.01 20.39
N TYR A 295 13.54 -16.30 19.72
CA TYR A 295 13.18 -17.66 19.30
C TYR A 295 13.20 -17.88 17.79
N GLY A 296 13.59 -16.87 17.00
CA GLY A 296 13.62 -16.95 15.53
C GLY A 296 12.25 -17.13 14.87
N LEU A 297 11.18 -16.73 15.56
CA LEU A 297 9.80 -16.86 15.07
C LEU A 297 9.45 -15.71 14.11
N LYS A 298 8.56 -15.97 13.15
CA LYS A 298 7.96 -14.88 12.35
C LYS A 298 6.95 -14.12 13.21
N ILE A 299 6.92 -12.80 13.06
CA ILE A 299 5.94 -11.93 13.74
C ILE A 299 4.55 -12.31 13.23
N ASP A 300 3.67 -12.73 14.14
CA ASP A 300 2.29 -13.11 13.85
C ASP A 300 1.35 -12.37 14.81
N VAL A 301 0.87 -11.20 14.36
CA VAL A 301 0.05 -10.27 15.16
C VAL A 301 -1.43 -10.71 15.22
N ASN A 302 -1.74 -11.93 14.80
CA ASN A 302 -3.08 -12.54 14.93
C ASN A 302 -3.40 -12.98 16.38
N LYS A 303 -2.49 -12.79 17.34
CA LYS A 303 -2.69 -13.17 18.75
C LYS A 303 -3.12 -12.03 19.66
N ALA A 304 -3.42 -10.86 19.10
CA ALA A 304 -3.79 -9.66 19.86
C ALA A 304 -5.25 -9.64 20.38
N GLU A 305 -5.82 -10.82 20.69
CA GLU A 305 -7.09 -10.94 21.41
C GLU A 305 -6.86 -11.57 22.79
N VAL A 306 -6.94 -10.74 23.83
CA VAL A 306 -7.46 -11.08 25.16
C VAL A 306 -8.31 -9.91 25.65
#